data_AF-A0A381Z8D0-F1
#
_entry.id   AF-A0A381Z8D0-F1
#
_cell.length_a   1.000
_cell.length_b   1.000
_cell.length_c   1.000
_cell.angle_alpha   90.00
_cell.angle_beta   90.00
_cell.angle_gamma   90.00
#
_symmetry.space_group_name_H-M   'P 1'
#
loop_
_entity.id
_entity.type
_entity.pdbx_description
1 polymer ?
#
loop_
_entity_poly.entity_id
_entity_poly.type
_entity_poly.pdbx_seq_one_letter_code
_entity_poly.pdbx_strand_id
1 'polypeptide(L)'
;VDSISKINPESDASMSDLRLSLAAAEYIRVEIEKAGGREVCFLARVNGAREIVEPKAVARGNKAAVLAVAGGAEEGGVMIHNHPSGELEPSDADLGVAARVYEDGLGSAITNNLAQGLYVIVDPPAPRVVESLDVGALEALIGPEGPLAQSHPQYEDRPGQRDMLRNVTARYNQGGVALIEAGTGIGKSLAYLIPAAQWSLQNRERTVISTNTINLQEQLDRNDLPLVQGLMNDEIDWALVKGRGNYISIRRARLAAESAPLLFEDDR
;
A
#
# COMPACT_ATOMS: atom_id res chain seq x y z
N VAL A 1 -34.96 18.67 20.47
CA VAL A 1 -35.79 17.66 21.16
C VAL A 1 -36.02 16.57 20.15
N ASP A 2 -35.78 15.32 20.55
CA ASP A 2 -35.59 14.08 19.77
C ASP A 2 -34.18 13.95 19.16
N SER A 3 -33.14 13.74 19.97
CA SER A 3 -32.79 12.51 20.73
C SER A 3 -32.48 11.33 19.82
N ILE A 4 -31.23 11.37 19.33
CA ILE A 4 -30.45 10.26 18.80
C ILE A 4 -30.46 9.13 19.84
N SER A 5 -31.27 8.11 19.61
CA SER A 5 -31.24 6.87 20.39
C SER A 5 -31.26 5.67 19.45
N LYS A 6 -30.09 5.04 19.33
CA LYS A 6 -29.83 3.59 19.23
C LYS A 6 -28.40 3.41 18.72
N ILE A 7 -27.43 3.78 19.56
CA ILE A 7 -26.09 3.20 19.48
C ILE A 7 -26.25 1.79 20.03
N ASN A 8 -26.07 0.81 19.15
CA ASN A 8 -26.10 -0.61 19.46
C ASN A 8 -24.93 -0.92 20.41
N PRO A 9 -25.16 -1.48 21.62
CA PRO A 9 -24.09 -1.82 22.55
C PRO A 9 -23.64 -3.26 22.29
N GLU A 10 -23.02 -3.52 21.14
CA GLU A 10 -22.30 -4.78 20.87
C GLU A 10 -21.04 -4.45 20.06
N SER A 11 -20.10 -3.79 20.72
CA SER A 11 -18.70 -3.69 20.26
C SER A 11 -17.83 -4.40 21.28
N ASP A 12 -17.87 -5.73 21.27
CA ASP A 12 -16.90 -6.60 21.95
C ASP A 12 -15.59 -6.68 21.13
N ALA A 13 -15.13 -5.52 20.67
CA ALA A 13 -14.00 -5.36 19.77
C ALA A 13 -12.83 -4.74 20.54
N SER A 14 -12.11 -5.53 21.36
CA SER A 14 -10.80 -5.07 21.85
C SER A 14 -9.85 -6.16 22.38
N MET A 15 -9.90 -7.41 21.91
CA MET A 15 -8.79 -8.34 22.09
C MET A 15 -8.46 -9.00 20.76
N SER A 16 -7.22 -8.88 20.31
CA SER A 16 -6.72 -9.60 19.14
C SER A 16 -6.84 -11.11 19.36
N ASP A 17 -7.36 -11.83 18.36
CA ASP A 17 -7.45 -13.29 18.37
C ASP A 17 -6.11 -13.98 18.04
N LEU A 18 -5.05 -13.19 17.82
CA LEU A 18 -3.73 -13.71 17.46
C LEU A 18 -3.11 -14.47 18.63
N ARG A 19 -2.62 -15.68 18.39
CA ARG A 19 -2.02 -16.54 19.43
C ARG A 19 -0.78 -17.27 18.96
N LEU A 20 0.11 -17.61 19.89
CA LEU A 20 1.25 -18.46 19.62
C LEU A 20 0.80 -19.91 19.40
N SER A 21 1.25 -20.55 18.32
CA SER A 21 1.19 -22.01 18.23
C SER A 21 2.10 -22.64 19.28
N LEU A 22 1.80 -23.87 19.71
CA LEU A 22 2.60 -24.59 20.71
C LEU A 22 4.08 -24.71 20.28
N ALA A 23 4.30 -25.04 19.01
CA ALA A 23 5.66 -25.15 18.46
C ALA A 23 6.38 -23.78 18.43
N ALA A 24 5.67 -22.70 18.09
CA ALA A 24 6.25 -21.36 18.10
C ALA A 24 6.63 -20.91 19.52
N ALA A 25 5.74 -21.12 20.50
CA ALA A 25 6.01 -20.80 21.89
C ALA A 25 7.23 -21.56 22.43
N GLU A 26 7.32 -22.87 22.13
CA GLU A 26 8.46 -23.69 22.52
C GLU A 26 9.78 -23.18 21.91
N TYR A 27 9.78 -22.87 20.61
CA TYR A 27 10.95 -22.32 19.94
C TYR A 27 11.40 -20.98 20.54
N ILE A 28 10.47 -20.03 20.71
CA ILE A 28 10.74 -18.71 21.28
C ILE A 28 11.38 -18.86 22.66
N ARG A 29 10.79 -19.70 23.52
CA ARG A 29 11.32 -19.98 24.86
C ARG A 29 12.74 -20.50 24.83
N VAL A 30 13.05 -21.46 23.95
CA VAL A 30 14.39 -22.03 23.79
C VAL A 30 15.41 -20.96 23.34
N GLU A 31 15.04 -20.09 22.41
CA GLU A 31 15.93 -19.02 21.95
C GLU A 31 16.17 -17.93 23.01
N ILE A 32 15.15 -17.61 23.81
CA ILE A 32 15.28 -16.71 24.97
C ILE A 32 16.19 -17.33 26.03
N GLU A 33 16.04 -18.64 26.31
CA GLU A 33 16.90 -19.36 27.24
C GLU A 33 18.36 -19.36 26.78
N LYS A 34 18.62 -19.60 25.49
CA LYS A 34 19.96 -19.48 24.89
C LYS A 34 20.54 -18.06 25.02
N ALA A 35 19.70 -17.03 25.00
CA ALA A 35 20.10 -15.65 25.24
C ALA A 35 20.31 -15.32 26.74
N GLY A 36 20.08 -16.28 27.64
CA GLY A 36 20.18 -16.10 29.08
C GLY A 36 19.03 -15.29 29.68
N GLY A 37 17.83 -15.42 29.10
CA GLY A 37 16.63 -14.69 29.54
C GLY A 37 16.62 -13.21 29.15
N ARG A 38 17.50 -12.78 28.25
CA ARG A 38 17.56 -11.43 27.70
C ARG A 38 16.50 -11.25 26.61
N GLU A 39 16.28 -10.01 26.20
CA GLU A 39 15.40 -9.69 25.08
C GLU A 39 15.93 -10.29 23.78
N VAL A 40 15.01 -10.85 23.01
CA VAL A 40 15.21 -11.44 21.69
C VAL A 40 14.07 -10.95 20.83
N CYS A 41 14.41 -10.46 19.63
CA CYS A 41 13.46 -10.06 18.61
C CYS A 41 13.29 -11.22 17.62
N PHE A 42 12.05 -11.51 17.27
CA PHE A 42 11.64 -12.59 16.40
C PHE A 42 10.79 -12.03 15.25
N LEU A 43 10.92 -12.65 14.08
CA LEU A 43 9.93 -12.53 13.00
C LEU A 43 9.21 -13.87 12.87
N ALA A 44 7.90 -13.83 12.68
CA ALA A 44 7.08 -15.01 12.54
C ALA A 44 5.98 -14.80 11.50
N ARG A 45 5.52 -15.91 10.91
CA ARG A 45 4.37 -15.90 10.01
C ARG A 45 3.09 -16.03 10.80
N VAL A 46 1.99 -15.56 10.22
CA VAL A 46 0.64 -15.78 10.75
C VAL A 46 -0.14 -16.63 9.77
N ASN A 47 -0.68 -17.75 10.22
CA ASN A 47 -1.47 -18.65 9.38
C ASN A 47 -2.93 -18.17 9.26
N GLY A 48 -3.72 -18.85 8.40
CA GLY A 48 -5.13 -18.50 8.19
C GLY A 48 -6.03 -18.65 9.44
N ALA A 49 -5.59 -19.36 10.47
CA ALA A 49 -6.27 -19.49 11.76
C ALA A 49 -5.85 -18.43 12.79
N ARG A 50 -5.10 -17.40 12.37
CA ARG A 50 -4.50 -16.37 13.22
C ARG A 50 -3.58 -16.95 14.30
N GLU A 51 -2.83 -18.01 13.97
CA GLU A 51 -1.77 -18.52 14.82
C GLU A 51 -0.41 -18.08 14.30
N ILE A 52 0.44 -17.63 15.22
CA ILE A 52 1.84 -17.33 14.99
C ILE A 52 2.60 -18.65 14.86
N VAL A 53 3.26 -18.81 13.72
CA VAL A 53 3.99 -20.02 13.35
C VAL A 53 5.38 -19.66 12.83
N GLU A 54 6.28 -20.66 12.86
CA GLU A 54 7.63 -20.56 12.28
C GLU A 54 8.43 -19.31 12.73
N PRO A 55 8.50 -19.01 14.05
CA PRO A 55 9.29 -17.88 14.52
C PRO A 55 10.77 -18.09 14.23
N LYS A 56 11.45 -16.99 13.92
CA LYS A 56 12.89 -16.93 13.69
C LYS A 56 13.48 -15.80 14.53
N ALA A 57 14.45 -16.12 15.39
CA ALA A 57 15.19 -15.11 16.13
C ALA A 57 16.06 -14.29 15.16
N VAL A 58 15.85 -12.96 15.13
CA VAL A 58 16.53 -12.03 14.22
C VAL A 58 17.49 -11.09 14.93
N ALA A 59 17.28 -10.81 16.22
CA ALA A 59 18.21 -10.05 17.03
C ALA A 59 18.20 -10.54 18.48
N ARG A 60 19.35 -10.43 19.16
CA ARG A 60 19.49 -10.71 20.59
C ARG A 60 20.00 -9.46 21.27
N GLY A 61 19.28 -9.01 22.28
CA GLY A 61 19.53 -7.79 23.01
C GLY A 61 20.11 -8.04 24.39
N ASN A 62 19.86 -7.09 25.29
CA ASN A 62 20.20 -7.18 26.70
C ASN A 62 18.92 -7.28 27.55
N LYS A 63 18.99 -6.95 28.85
CA LYS A 63 17.82 -7.04 29.74
C LYS A 63 16.84 -5.87 29.59
N ALA A 64 17.19 -4.84 28.83
CA ALA A 64 16.47 -3.58 28.74
C ALA A 64 16.15 -3.15 27.31
N ALA A 65 16.80 -3.75 26.30
CA ALA A 65 16.55 -3.40 24.90
C ALA A 65 17.04 -4.49 23.93
N VAL A 66 16.34 -4.59 22.81
CA VAL A 66 16.73 -5.34 21.60
C VAL A 66 16.48 -4.48 20.35
N LEU A 67 17.25 -4.74 19.29
CA LEU A 67 17.01 -4.09 18.01
C LEU A 67 15.75 -4.66 17.35
N ALA A 68 14.88 -3.77 16.87
CA ALA A 68 13.76 -4.13 16.02
C ALA A 68 14.25 -4.37 14.58
N VAL A 69 14.18 -5.61 14.12
CA VAL A 69 14.63 -6.03 12.79
C VAL A 69 13.44 -6.57 12.01
N ALA A 70 12.92 -5.77 11.07
CA ALA A 70 11.81 -6.15 10.19
C ALA A 70 12.26 -6.65 8.80
N GLY A 71 13.54 -6.45 8.46
CA GLY A 71 14.09 -6.83 7.15
C GLY A 71 13.97 -8.33 6.89
N GLY A 72 13.27 -8.69 5.81
CA GLY A 72 13.06 -10.09 5.39
C GLY A 72 11.81 -10.77 5.98
N ALA A 73 10.93 -10.02 6.65
CA ALA A 73 9.60 -10.51 7.02
C ALA A 73 8.67 -10.55 5.80
N GLU A 74 7.70 -11.47 5.82
CA GLU A 74 6.60 -11.51 4.85
C GLU A 74 5.48 -10.54 5.29
N GLU A 75 4.84 -9.84 4.35
CA GLU A 75 3.69 -8.96 4.64
C GLU A 75 2.57 -9.77 5.31
N GLY A 76 1.97 -9.21 6.36
CA GLY A 76 1.02 -9.89 7.23
C GLY A 76 1.65 -10.87 8.24
N GLY A 77 2.98 -10.90 8.34
CA GLY A 77 3.71 -11.50 9.45
C GLY A 77 3.68 -10.62 10.71
N VAL A 78 4.33 -11.10 11.78
CA VAL A 78 4.39 -10.40 13.07
C VAL A 78 5.83 -10.33 13.58
N MET A 79 6.22 -9.17 14.10
CA MET A 79 7.43 -9.00 14.88
C MET A 79 7.11 -9.19 16.37
N ILE A 80 7.90 -10.03 17.05
CA ILE A 80 7.68 -10.35 18.46
C ILE A 80 8.96 -10.08 19.22
N HIS A 81 8.90 -9.45 20.39
CA HIS A 81 9.99 -9.48 21.36
C HIS A 81 9.49 -9.90 22.72
N ASN A 82 10.38 -10.46 23.54
CA ASN A 82 10.06 -10.79 24.91
C ASN A 82 10.41 -9.64 25.86
N HIS A 83 9.60 -9.45 26.90
CA HIS A 83 9.95 -8.64 28.06
C HIS A 83 10.52 -9.55 29.17
N PRO A 84 11.80 -9.36 29.57
CA PRO A 84 12.45 -10.20 30.59
C PRO A 84 11.83 -10.08 31.97
N SER A 85 11.16 -8.95 32.26
CA SER A 85 10.42 -8.73 33.51
C SER A 85 9.17 -9.60 33.61
N GLY A 86 8.60 -10.03 32.48
CA GLY A 86 7.31 -10.69 32.39
C GLY A 86 6.11 -9.74 32.33
N GLU A 87 6.32 -8.43 32.50
CA GLU A 87 5.29 -7.41 32.30
C GLU A 87 5.12 -7.15 30.80
N LEU A 88 3.91 -7.32 30.28
CA LEU A 88 3.62 -7.22 28.84
C LEU A 88 3.09 -5.85 28.42
N GLU A 89 2.99 -4.90 29.36
CA GLU A 89 2.59 -3.53 29.03
C GLU A 89 3.66 -2.89 28.13
N PRO A 90 3.29 -2.32 26.97
CA PRO A 90 4.23 -1.70 26.05
C PRO A 90 4.76 -0.37 26.60
N SER A 91 6.05 -0.13 26.41
CA SER A 91 6.67 1.18 26.62
C SER A 91 6.45 2.11 25.43
N ASP A 92 6.76 3.40 25.59
CA ASP A 92 6.73 4.37 24.48
C ASP A 92 7.66 3.94 23.31
N ALA A 93 8.77 3.27 23.61
CA ALA A 93 9.67 2.75 22.59
C ALA A 93 9.01 1.61 21.79
N ASP A 94 8.25 0.74 22.47
CA ASP A 94 7.51 -0.35 21.83
C ASP A 94 6.43 0.20 20.90
N LEU A 95 5.70 1.24 21.32
CA LEU A 95 4.70 1.91 20.50
C LEU A 95 5.33 2.56 19.25
N GLY A 96 6.46 3.23 19.41
CA GLY A 96 7.18 3.84 18.28
C GLY A 96 7.72 2.81 17.29
N VAL A 97 8.23 1.67 17.79
CA VAL A 97 8.67 0.56 16.94
C VAL A 97 7.49 -0.09 16.24
N ALA A 98 6.39 -0.35 16.95
CA ALA A 98 5.17 -0.96 16.41
C ALA A 98 4.61 -0.15 15.24
N ALA A 99 4.56 1.19 15.36
CA ALA A 99 4.12 2.06 14.28
C ALA A 99 4.98 1.90 13.02
N ARG A 100 6.31 1.89 13.18
CA ARG A 100 7.25 1.75 12.06
C ARG A 100 7.14 0.38 11.39
N VAL A 101 7.09 -0.72 12.15
CA VAL A 101 7.00 -2.06 11.54
C VAL A 101 5.64 -2.32 10.90
N TYR A 102 4.59 -1.62 11.35
CA TYR A 102 3.28 -1.67 10.71
C TYR A 102 3.27 -0.99 9.34
N GLU A 103 4.04 0.09 9.15
CA GLU A 103 4.26 0.69 7.83
C GLU A 103 4.95 -0.29 6.87
N ASP A 104 5.78 -1.20 7.39
CA ASP A 104 6.42 -2.28 6.64
C ASP A 104 5.50 -3.52 6.45
N GLY A 105 4.23 -3.43 6.87
CA GLY A 105 3.23 -4.48 6.68
C GLY A 105 3.24 -5.58 7.74
N LEU A 106 3.79 -5.34 8.92
CA LEU A 106 3.88 -6.32 10.00
C LEU A 106 3.04 -5.94 11.23
N GLY A 107 2.55 -6.96 11.92
CA GLY A 107 2.05 -6.80 13.28
C GLY A 107 3.20 -6.66 14.28
N SER A 108 2.89 -6.25 15.51
CA SER A 108 3.84 -6.25 16.61
C SER A 108 3.23 -6.77 17.89
N ALA A 109 3.95 -7.65 18.59
CA ALA A 109 3.50 -8.24 19.84
C ALA A 109 4.64 -8.43 20.85
N ILE A 110 4.28 -8.43 22.13
CA ILE A 110 5.17 -8.66 23.27
C ILE A 110 4.82 -10.00 23.89
N THR A 111 5.84 -10.78 24.25
CA THR A 111 5.67 -12.01 25.03
C THR A 111 6.52 -12.00 26.29
N ASN A 112 6.32 -12.96 27.19
CA ASN A 112 7.20 -13.16 28.34
C ASN A 112 8.27 -14.21 28.02
N ASN A 113 9.25 -14.37 28.90
CA ASN A 113 10.33 -15.34 28.72
C ASN A 113 9.86 -16.81 28.63
N LEU A 114 8.65 -17.10 29.11
CA LEU A 114 8.06 -18.44 29.04
C LEU A 114 7.24 -18.66 27.76
N ALA A 115 7.04 -17.62 26.94
CA ALA A 115 6.18 -17.61 25.77
C ALA A 115 4.72 -18.04 26.07
N GLN A 116 4.22 -17.73 27.27
CA GLN A 116 2.88 -18.12 27.74
C GLN A 116 1.85 -17.00 27.66
N GLY A 117 2.29 -15.74 27.55
CA GLY A 117 1.44 -14.58 27.36
C GLY A 117 1.83 -13.86 26.07
N LEU A 118 0.84 -13.31 25.38
CA LEU A 118 1.04 -12.51 24.17
C LEU A 118 0.18 -11.25 24.30
N TYR A 119 0.84 -10.10 24.27
CA TYR A 119 0.18 -8.81 24.17
C TYR A 119 0.41 -8.27 22.76
N VAL A 120 -0.67 -8.13 21.99
CA VAL A 120 -0.59 -7.62 20.61
C VAL A 120 -0.69 -6.10 20.67
N ILE A 121 0.39 -5.41 20.31
CA ILE A 121 0.41 -3.94 20.23
C ILE A 121 -0.40 -3.49 19.02
N VAL A 122 -0.15 -4.14 17.87
CA VAL A 122 -0.89 -3.92 16.63
C VAL A 122 -1.00 -5.25 15.88
N ASP A 123 -2.23 -5.58 15.47
CA ASP A 123 -2.47 -6.78 14.67
C ASP A 123 -1.74 -6.70 13.33
N PRO A 124 -1.22 -7.84 12.82
CA PRO A 124 -0.68 -7.87 11.48
C PRO A 124 -1.78 -7.54 10.46
N PRO A 125 -1.48 -6.71 9.45
CA PRO A 125 -2.43 -6.49 8.37
C PRO A 125 -2.71 -7.82 7.68
N ALA A 126 -3.91 -7.97 7.11
CA ALA A 126 -4.19 -9.15 6.30
C ALA A 126 -3.16 -9.22 5.15
N PRO A 127 -2.50 -10.37 4.91
CA PRO A 127 -1.59 -10.51 3.78
C PRO A 127 -2.30 -10.08 2.50
N ARG A 128 -1.69 -9.17 1.73
CA ARG A 128 -2.25 -8.80 0.43
C ARG A 128 -2.13 -9.99 -0.51
N VAL A 129 -3.27 -10.56 -0.89
CA VAL A 129 -3.33 -11.54 -1.99
C VAL A 129 -3.26 -10.75 -3.27
N VAL A 130 -2.10 -10.77 -3.92
CA VAL A 130 -1.89 -10.13 -5.21
C VAL A 130 -2.43 -11.05 -6.30
N GLU A 131 -3.44 -10.57 -7.02
CA GLU A 131 -3.96 -11.17 -8.22
C GLU A 131 -3.07 -10.79 -9.42
N SER A 132 -2.58 -11.82 -10.12
CA SER A 132 -1.79 -11.61 -11.34
C SER A 132 -2.69 -11.13 -12.48
N LEU A 133 -2.21 -10.13 -13.22
CA LEU A 133 -2.86 -9.62 -14.41
C LEU A 133 -2.83 -10.66 -15.53
N ASP A 134 -3.95 -10.83 -16.23
CA ASP A 134 -4.01 -11.61 -17.47
C ASP A 134 -3.47 -10.78 -18.63
N VAL A 135 -2.26 -11.13 -19.07
CA VAL A 135 -1.56 -10.46 -20.18
C VAL A 135 -2.36 -10.55 -21.49
N GLY A 136 -2.98 -11.71 -21.76
CA GLY A 136 -3.73 -11.93 -23.00
C GLY A 136 -5.02 -11.11 -23.02
N ALA A 137 -5.73 -11.06 -21.89
CA ALA A 137 -6.94 -10.24 -21.76
C ALA A 137 -6.64 -8.74 -21.94
N LEU A 138 -5.56 -8.23 -21.32
CA LEU A 138 -5.17 -6.82 -21.45
C LEU A 138 -4.65 -6.48 -22.84
N GLU A 139 -3.90 -7.38 -23.48
CA GLU A 139 -3.48 -7.18 -24.87
C GLU A 139 -4.70 -7.14 -25.83
N ALA A 140 -5.70 -7.99 -25.59
CA ALA A 140 -6.91 -8.04 -26.42
C ALA A 140 -7.70 -6.72 -26.40
N LEU A 141 -7.59 -5.92 -25.33
CA LEU A 141 -8.21 -4.58 -25.25
C LEU A 141 -7.74 -3.65 -26.38
N ILE A 142 -6.45 -3.76 -26.73
CA ILE A 142 -5.77 -2.96 -27.75
C ILE A 142 -5.38 -3.80 -28.97
N GLY A 143 -6.04 -4.94 -29.18
CA GLY A 143 -5.85 -5.75 -30.38
C GLY A 143 -6.53 -5.12 -31.60
N PRO A 144 -6.22 -5.61 -32.82
CA PRO A 144 -6.82 -5.10 -34.06
C PRO A 144 -8.35 -5.22 -34.13
N GLU A 145 -8.93 -6.18 -33.41
CA GLU A 145 -10.38 -6.38 -33.28
C GLU A 145 -10.90 -6.06 -31.86
N GLY A 146 -10.03 -5.47 -31.03
CA GLY A 146 -10.30 -5.21 -29.62
C GLY A 146 -11.28 -4.05 -29.38
N PRO A 147 -11.77 -3.91 -28.14
CA PRO A 147 -12.61 -2.79 -27.71
C PRO A 147 -12.10 -1.41 -28.15
N LEU A 148 -10.78 -1.15 -28.08
CA LEU A 148 -10.20 0.13 -28.50
C LEU A 148 -10.37 0.38 -30.00
N ALA A 149 -10.16 -0.65 -30.84
CA ALA A 149 -10.35 -0.54 -32.28
C ALA A 149 -11.82 -0.30 -32.66
N GLN A 150 -12.75 -0.87 -31.89
CA GLN A 150 -14.18 -0.71 -32.12
C GLN A 150 -14.69 0.68 -31.72
N SER A 151 -14.19 1.26 -30.62
CA SER A 151 -14.62 2.57 -30.13
C SER A 151 -13.89 3.74 -30.79
N HIS A 152 -12.69 3.52 -31.35
CA HIS A 152 -11.90 4.55 -32.02
C HIS A 152 -11.61 4.21 -33.48
N PRO A 153 -12.38 4.73 -34.45
CA PRO A 153 -12.22 4.42 -35.88
C PRO A 153 -10.85 4.80 -36.48
N GLN A 154 -10.10 5.68 -35.82
CA GLN A 154 -8.74 6.09 -36.23
C GLN A 154 -7.64 5.29 -35.54
N TYR A 155 -8.00 4.30 -34.72
CA TYR A 155 -7.05 3.40 -34.09
C TYR A 155 -6.32 2.57 -35.16
N GLU A 156 -5.04 2.37 -34.94
CA GLU A 156 -4.16 1.56 -35.77
C GLU A 156 -3.45 0.57 -34.85
N ASP A 157 -3.53 -0.73 -35.16
CA ASP A 157 -2.77 -1.74 -34.43
C ASP A 157 -1.27 -1.49 -34.64
N ARG A 158 -0.55 -1.36 -33.52
CA ARG A 158 0.89 -1.16 -33.52
C ARG A 158 1.52 -2.27 -32.68
N PRO A 159 2.23 -3.24 -33.31
CA PRO A 159 2.84 -4.35 -32.58
C PRO A 159 3.72 -3.89 -31.40
N GLY A 160 4.50 -2.81 -31.58
CA GLY A 160 5.33 -2.25 -30.52
C GLY A 160 4.55 -1.72 -29.30
N GLN A 161 3.30 -1.29 -29.49
CA GLN A 161 2.40 -0.91 -28.39
C GLN A 161 2.04 -2.13 -27.55
N ARG A 162 1.64 -3.22 -28.21
CA ARG A 162 1.27 -4.49 -27.57
C ARG A 162 2.48 -5.12 -26.88
N ASP A 163 3.64 -5.10 -27.52
CA ASP A 163 4.89 -5.59 -26.94
C ASP A 163 5.25 -4.82 -25.66
N MET A 164 5.12 -3.48 -25.66
CA MET A 164 5.32 -2.67 -24.47
C MET A 164 4.31 -3.03 -23.37
N LEU A 165 3.02 -3.19 -23.70
CA LEU A 165 1.98 -3.58 -22.75
C LEU A 165 2.31 -4.92 -22.10
N ARG A 166 2.70 -5.94 -22.88
CA ARG A 166 3.08 -7.26 -22.33
C ARG A 166 4.26 -7.15 -21.36
N ASN A 167 5.28 -6.36 -21.72
CA ASN A 167 6.46 -6.16 -20.86
C ASN A 167 6.11 -5.46 -19.54
N VAL A 168 5.28 -4.41 -19.59
CA VAL A 168 4.82 -3.70 -18.39
C VAL A 168 3.96 -4.61 -17.51
N THR A 169 3.02 -5.34 -18.10
CA THR A 169 2.14 -6.29 -17.39
C THR A 169 2.94 -7.39 -16.69
N ALA A 170 3.93 -7.96 -17.39
CA ALA A 170 4.81 -8.96 -16.81
C ALA A 170 5.61 -8.42 -15.61
N ARG A 171 6.00 -7.14 -15.61
CA ARG A 171 6.66 -6.53 -14.45
C ARG A 171 5.73 -6.31 -13.28
N TYR A 172 4.48 -5.92 -13.49
CA TYR A 172 3.50 -5.88 -12.41
C TYR A 172 3.38 -7.24 -11.72
N ASN A 173 3.25 -8.32 -12.51
CA ASN A 173 3.09 -9.68 -11.98
C ASN A 173 4.35 -10.21 -11.27
N GLN A 174 5.54 -9.89 -11.76
CA GLN A 174 6.80 -10.47 -11.27
C GLN A 174 7.56 -9.57 -10.29
N GLY A 175 7.17 -8.30 -10.18
CA GLY A 175 7.95 -7.26 -9.53
C GLY A 175 9.24 -6.88 -10.27
N GLY A 176 10.01 -5.98 -9.62
CA GLY A 176 11.29 -5.49 -10.10
C GLY A 176 11.19 -4.26 -11.01
N VAL A 177 12.25 -4.02 -11.78
CA VAL A 177 12.39 -2.82 -12.63
C VAL A 177 12.53 -3.24 -14.09
N ALA A 178 11.82 -2.56 -15.00
CA ALA A 178 12.06 -2.66 -16.43
C ALA A 178 12.48 -1.30 -17.01
N LEU A 179 13.36 -1.36 -18.00
CA LEU A 179 13.73 -0.24 -18.85
C LEU A 179 13.27 -0.55 -20.27
N ILE A 180 12.40 0.30 -20.81
CA ILE A 180 11.78 0.09 -22.13
C ILE A 180 12.01 1.35 -22.96
N GLU A 181 12.64 1.20 -24.12
CA GLU A 181 12.71 2.24 -25.13
C GLU A 181 11.51 2.12 -26.08
N ALA A 182 10.74 3.20 -26.20
CA ALA A 182 9.53 3.25 -27.00
C ALA A 182 9.61 4.43 -27.98
N GLY A 183 9.44 4.13 -29.27
CA GLY A 183 9.40 5.15 -30.33
C GLY A 183 8.28 6.19 -30.12
N THR A 184 8.40 7.34 -30.78
CA THR A 184 7.33 8.33 -30.79
C THR A 184 6.13 7.81 -31.58
N GLY A 185 4.91 8.24 -31.20
CA GLY A 185 3.69 7.88 -31.91
C GLY A 185 3.18 6.44 -31.73
N ILE A 186 3.91 5.55 -31.04
CA ILE A 186 3.50 4.14 -30.91
C ILE A 186 2.30 3.92 -29.97
N GLY A 187 1.76 4.95 -29.31
CA GLY A 187 0.71 4.79 -28.31
C GLY A 187 1.21 4.32 -26.93
N LYS A 188 2.44 4.71 -26.57
CA LYS A 188 3.10 4.32 -25.30
C LYS A 188 2.28 4.57 -24.04
N SER A 189 1.45 5.63 -24.01
CA SER A 189 0.61 5.95 -22.85
C SER A 189 -0.32 4.80 -22.50
N LEU A 190 -1.11 4.33 -23.47
CA LEU A 190 -2.05 3.23 -23.26
C LEU A 190 -1.34 1.94 -22.85
N ALA A 191 -0.16 1.68 -23.42
CA ALA A 191 0.62 0.48 -23.12
C ALA A 191 1.03 0.37 -21.64
N TYR A 192 1.29 1.48 -20.94
CA TYR A 192 1.55 1.45 -19.50
C TYR A 192 0.32 1.77 -18.64
N LEU A 193 -0.65 2.55 -19.14
CA LEU A 193 -1.83 2.95 -18.38
C LEU A 193 -2.81 1.80 -18.17
N ILE A 194 -3.03 0.97 -19.20
CA ILE A 194 -3.96 -0.17 -19.13
C ILE A 194 -3.56 -1.16 -18.03
N PRO A 195 -2.32 -1.70 -17.98
CA PRO A 195 -1.92 -2.58 -16.89
C PRO A 195 -1.86 -1.87 -15.55
N ALA A 196 -1.49 -0.58 -15.50
CA ALA A 196 -1.51 0.20 -14.27
C ALA A 196 -2.91 0.36 -13.66
N ALA A 197 -3.90 0.63 -14.50
CA ALA A 197 -5.30 0.73 -14.13
C ALA A 197 -5.83 -0.62 -13.65
N GLN A 198 -5.60 -1.69 -14.41
CA GLN A 198 -6.04 -3.04 -14.03
C GLN A 198 -5.43 -3.48 -12.70
N TRP A 199 -4.13 -3.21 -12.48
CA TRP A 199 -3.48 -3.48 -11.20
C TRP A 199 -4.16 -2.74 -10.05
N SER A 200 -4.45 -1.45 -10.23
CA SER A 200 -5.09 -0.65 -9.19
C SER A 200 -6.50 -1.16 -8.84
N LEU A 201 -7.25 -1.62 -9.83
CA LEU A 201 -8.60 -2.17 -9.62
C LEU A 201 -8.55 -3.54 -8.91
N GLN A 202 -7.74 -4.47 -9.41
CA GLN A 202 -7.68 -5.84 -8.88
C GLN A 202 -7.00 -5.91 -7.52
N ASN A 203 -5.87 -5.21 -7.36
CA ASN A 203 -5.01 -5.33 -6.18
C ASN A 203 -5.22 -4.21 -5.15
N ARG A 204 -6.09 -3.24 -5.44
CA ARG A 204 -6.35 -2.06 -4.58
C ARG A 204 -5.05 -1.33 -4.21
N GLU A 205 -4.11 -1.30 -5.14
CA GLU A 205 -2.79 -0.69 -4.98
C GLU A 205 -2.62 0.48 -5.94
N ARG A 206 -2.13 1.61 -5.43
CA ARG A 206 -2.00 2.83 -6.24
C ARG A 206 -0.79 2.78 -7.15
N THR A 207 -0.99 3.09 -8.43
CA THR A 207 0.10 3.34 -9.36
C THR A 207 0.43 4.82 -9.44
N VAL A 208 1.72 5.16 -9.38
CA VAL A 208 2.21 6.54 -9.63
C VAL A 208 2.84 6.61 -11.01
N ILE A 209 2.38 7.58 -11.81
CA ILE A 209 2.90 7.84 -13.15
C ILE A 209 3.60 9.19 -13.13
N SER A 210 4.91 9.18 -13.41
CA SER A 210 5.72 10.39 -13.46
C SER A 210 6.09 10.72 -14.91
N THR A 211 5.96 12.00 -15.27
CA THR A 211 6.33 12.51 -16.59
C THR A 211 7.14 13.80 -16.47
N ASN A 212 7.86 14.16 -17.53
CA ASN A 212 8.83 15.25 -17.49
C ASN A 212 8.19 16.66 -17.34
N THR A 213 6.98 16.88 -17.85
CA THR A 213 6.37 18.22 -17.89
C THR A 213 4.89 18.19 -17.52
N ILE A 214 4.37 19.30 -17.01
CA ILE A 214 2.95 19.45 -16.66
C ILE A 214 2.05 19.20 -17.89
N ASN A 215 2.45 19.67 -19.07
CA ASN A 215 1.69 19.45 -20.30
C ASN A 215 1.53 17.95 -20.63
N LEU A 216 2.57 17.15 -20.39
CA LEU A 216 2.47 15.69 -20.57
C LEU A 216 1.52 15.08 -19.54
N GLN A 217 1.54 15.54 -18.29
CA GLN A 217 0.58 15.07 -17.28
C GLN A 217 -0.87 15.45 -17.65
N GLU A 218 -1.09 16.67 -18.14
CA GLU A 218 -2.41 17.13 -18.59
C GLU A 218 -2.90 16.38 -19.83
N GLN A 219 -1.99 15.94 -20.71
CA GLN A 219 -2.35 15.07 -21.83
C GLN A 219 -2.88 13.71 -21.33
N LEU A 220 -2.25 13.13 -20.31
CA LEU A 220 -2.75 11.91 -19.68
C LEU A 220 -4.14 12.14 -19.06
N ASP A 221 -4.26 13.19 -18.24
CA ASP A 221 -5.48 13.54 -17.51
C ASP A 221 -6.69 13.78 -18.43
N ARG A 222 -6.50 14.47 -19.55
CA ARG A 222 -7.61 14.89 -20.42
C ARG A 222 -7.94 13.92 -21.55
N ASN A 223 -6.99 13.08 -21.97
CA ASN A 223 -7.17 12.23 -23.14
C ASN A 223 -6.94 10.75 -22.80
N ASP A 224 -5.74 10.40 -22.35
CA ASP A 224 -5.34 8.99 -22.25
C ASP A 224 -6.03 8.27 -21.09
N LEU A 225 -6.19 8.90 -19.93
CA LEU A 225 -6.87 8.33 -18.75
C LEU A 225 -8.39 8.18 -18.96
N PRO A 226 -9.14 9.18 -19.47
CA PRO A 226 -10.54 8.99 -19.83
C PRO A 226 -10.76 7.86 -20.84
N LEU A 227 -9.83 7.67 -21.78
CA LEU A 227 -9.89 6.56 -22.72
C LEU A 227 -9.73 5.21 -22.01
N VAL A 228 -8.74 5.09 -21.12
CA VAL A 228 -8.55 3.86 -20.33
C VAL A 228 -9.72 3.61 -19.39
N GLN A 229 -10.31 4.66 -18.80
CA GLN A 229 -11.51 4.56 -17.97
C GLN A 229 -12.66 3.92 -18.75
N GLY A 230 -12.91 4.38 -19.99
CA GLY A 230 -13.94 3.79 -20.85
C GLY A 230 -13.69 2.34 -21.25
N LEU A 231 -12.42 1.90 -21.31
CA LEU A 231 -12.06 0.49 -21.54
C LEU A 231 -12.23 -0.39 -20.29
N MET A 232 -12.32 0.22 -19.10
CA MET A 232 -12.35 -0.43 -17.79
C MET A 232 -13.68 -0.22 -17.07
N ASN A 233 -14.78 -0.10 -17.81
CA ASN A 233 -16.15 0.08 -17.28
C ASN A 233 -16.32 1.25 -16.29
N ASP A 234 -15.57 2.33 -16.47
CA ASP A 234 -15.61 3.54 -15.64
C ASP A 234 -15.21 3.36 -14.16
N GLU A 235 -14.50 2.28 -13.82
CA GLU A 235 -14.15 1.96 -12.42
C GLU A 235 -12.90 2.67 -11.90
N ILE A 236 -12.15 3.38 -12.76
CA ILE A 236 -10.86 3.98 -12.39
C ILE A 236 -11.01 5.41 -11.86
N ASP A 237 -10.31 5.70 -10.77
CA ASP A 237 -10.13 7.05 -10.23
C ASP A 237 -8.66 7.48 -10.38
N TRP A 238 -8.42 8.76 -10.66
CA TRP A 238 -7.08 9.33 -10.67
C TRP A 238 -7.04 10.74 -10.09
N ALA A 239 -5.84 11.18 -9.71
CA ALA A 239 -5.59 12.54 -9.26
C ALA A 239 -4.33 13.10 -9.91
N LEU A 240 -4.44 14.32 -10.43
CA LEU A 240 -3.31 15.05 -11.01
C LEU A 240 -2.58 15.86 -9.93
N VAL A 241 -1.33 15.47 -9.64
CA VAL A 241 -0.50 16.12 -8.61
C VAL A 241 0.51 17.06 -9.25
N LYS A 242 0.40 18.36 -8.97
CA LYS A 242 1.34 19.38 -9.43
C LYS A 242 2.12 20.00 -8.26
N GLY A 243 3.21 20.70 -8.55
CA GLY A 243 3.91 21.50 -7.53
C GLY A 243 3.01 22.63 -7.01
N ARG A 244 3.14 22.99 -5.72
CA ARG A 244 2.30 24.00 -5.03
C ARG A 244 2.14 25.33 -5.80
N GLY A 245 3.17 25.75 -6.53
CA GLY A 245 3.14 26.98 -7.35
C GLY A 245 2.12 26.96 -8.49
N ASN A 246 1.56 25.81 -8.83
CA ASN A 246 0.55 25.64 -9.88
C ASN A 246 -0.89 25.73 -9.35
N TYR A 247 -1.07 25.97 -8.05
CA TYR A 247 -2.38 26.12 -7.42
C TYR A 247 -2.56 27.53 -6.90
N ILE A 248 -3.76 28.09 -7.10
CA ILE A 248 -4.11 29.38 -6.54
C ILE A 248 -4.26 29.25 -5.01
N SER A 249 -3.68 30.19 -4.27
CA SER A 249 -3.95 30.30 -2.84
C SER A 249 -5.35 30.88 -2.63
N ILE A 250 -6.29 30.06 -2.16
CA ILE A 250 -7.67 30.48 -1.87
C ILE A 250 -7.69 31.69 -0.92
N ARG A 251 -6.80 31.71 0.08
CA ARG A 251 -6.65 32.84 1.01
C ARG A 251 -6.26 34.13 0.27
N ARG A 252 -5.23 34.08 -0.58
CA ARG A 252 -4.80 35.27 -1.34
C ARG A 252 -5.86 35.73 -2.33
N ALA A 253 -6.55 34.79 -2.99
CA ALA A 253 -7.64 35.09 -3.90
C ALA A 253 -8.81 35.81 -3.18
N ARG A 254 -9.19 35.34 -1.99
CA ARG A 254 -10.23 36.00 -1.17
C ARG A 254 -9.83 37.41 -0.76
N LEU A 255 -8.60 37.60 -0.25
CA LEU A 255 -8.10 38.92 0.13
C LEU A 255 -8.10 39.89 -1.06
N ALA A 256 -7.67 39.43 -2.23
CA ALA A 256 -7.66 40.26 -3.44
C ALA A 256 -9.10 40.63 -3.88
N ALA A 257 -10.06 39.71 -3.75
CA ALA A 257 -11.46 39.97 -4.08
C ALA A 257 -12.12 40.97 -3.11
N GLU A 258 -11.80 40.90 -1.82
CA GLU A 258 -12.27 41.85 -0.80
C GLU A 258 -11.69 43.26 -1.01
N SER A 259 -10.47 43.36 -1.56
CA SER A 259 -9.84 44.65 -1.89
C SER A 259 -10.27 45.25 -3.23
N ALA A 260 -10.95 44.49 -4.10
CA ALA A 260 -11.35 44.94 -5.43
C ALA A 260 -12.34 46.14 -5.46
N PRO A 261 -13.29 46.30 -4.51
CA PRO A 261 -14.19 47.47 -4.48
C PRO A 261 -13.48 48.80 -4.18
N LEU A 262 -12.22 48.77 -3.73
CA LEU A 262 -11.44 49.97 -3.36
C LEU A 262 -10.61 50.53 -4.54
N LEU A 263 -10.58 49.86 -5.69
CA LEU A 263 -9.71 50.20 -6.82
C LEU A 263 -10.38 51.05 -7.91
N PHE A 264 -11.71 51.16 -7.90
CA PHE A 264 -12.46 52.07 -8.77
C PHE A 264 -13.36 52.93 -7.90
N GLU A 265 -12.87 54.11 -7.50
CA GLU A 265 -13.72 55.16 -6.97
C GLU A 265 -14.60 55.68 -8.12
N ASP A 266 -15.92 55.61 -7.92
CA ASP A 266 -17.03 56.10 -8.76
C ASP A 266 -16.63 57.01 -9.96
N ASP A 267 -16.72 56.48 -11.19
CA ASP A 267 -17.09 57.29 -12.36
C ASP A 267 -18.59 57.65 -12.19
N ARG A 268 -18.87 58.76 -11.50
CA ARG A 268 -20.20 59.40 -11.44
C ARG A 268 -20.15 60.82 -11.95
#